data_AF-A0A952UYB3-F1
#
_entry.id   AF-A0A952UYB3-F1
#
_cell.length_a   1.000
_cell.length_b   1.000
_cell.length_c   1.000
_cell.angle_alpha   90.00
_cell.angle_beta   90.00
_cell.angle_gamma   90.00
#
_symmetry.space_group_name_H-M   'P 1'
#
loop_
_entity.id
_entity.type
_entity.pdbx_description
1 polymer ?
#
loop_
_entity_poly.entity_id
_entity_poly.type
_entity_poly.pdbx_seq_one_letter_code
_entity_poly.pdbx_strand_id
1 'polypeptide(L)'
;MNRYLAASAALAFFSTVIVAASGCSAPAEEDLETAYGAATPPSPSGNYALAESCSRLFKRHAAVHDVDLELGTIRWGVADVPGVTDPDLGQEYCEYKAVQAGKIIKKPSDMVAGAGKLSCVFTSVFKDASGVDAKLLSEMAKPENLGATSTASVVRMQFGFNTRGAATQLLADCSRAPAATTATTRARTAACFLEAAKGGPNAAQLTTICKANLNDASKWAEAQALGVSVKEAGHPEYEPQQDIASCMAVTQGGASWRNSDPMICSRTSRAANECSCKFQSVPSSLNGFPLTGWVDDNIPSSCRLAKVDNADYPFIAICDVTEQEVADLPLNPTYNRSVQTFCRDRFGVDLVMKLPLRALQRPSTCQTTAEFCDRYMGDEESPNAGGEPGVEPGTEGTTSPRVEGAPPPPVTEPAGGSTH
;
A
#
# COMPACT_ATOMS: atom_id res chain seq x y z
N MET A 1 14.70 -56.18 66.55
CA MET A 1 15.79 -55.58 67.33
C MET A 1 16.65 -54.75 66.40
N ASN A 2 16.91 -53.52 66.84
CA ASN A 2 17.99 -52.60 66.45
C ASN A 2 17.99 -51.88 65.09
N ARG A 3 17.94 -50.55 65.27
CA ARG A 3 18.18 -49.42 64.36
C ARG A 3 19.63 -49.38 63.88
N TYR A 4 19.89 -48.69 62.76
CA TYR A 4 20.89 -47.62 62.51
C TYR A 4 20.87 -47.32 60.99
N LEU A 5 20.36 -46.17 60.53
CA LEU A 5 21.09 -44.92 60.24
C LEU A 5 22.27 -45.09 59.25
N ALA A 6 22.09 -44.63 58.01
CA ALA A 6 23.15 -44.03 57.21
C ALA A 6 22.55 -42.97 56.29
N ALA A 7 23.10 -41.76 56.41
CA ALA A 7 22.71 -40.55 55.71
C ALA A 7 23.18 -40.55 54.26
N SER A 8 22.42 -39.88 53.39
CA SER A 8 22.97 -39.22 52.21
C SER A 8 22.12 -37.99 51.92
N ALA A 9 22.65 -36.85 52.34
CA ALA A 9 22.15 -35.54 52.03
C ALA A 9 22.53 -35.20 50.59
N ALA A 10 21.54 -35.04 49.72
CA ALA A 10 21.68 -34.31 48.46
C ALA A 10 21.02 -32.94 48.66
N LEU A 11 21.83 -31.92 48.95
CA LEU A 11 21.40 -30.53 48.86
C LEU A 11 21.12 -30.23 47.38
N ALA A 12 19.84 -30.18 47.02
CA ALA A 12 19.41 -29.45 45.84
C ALA A 12 19.50 -27.95 46.16
N PHE A 13 20.59 -27.31 45.70
CA PHE A 13 20.65 -25.87 45.57
C PHE A 13 19.60 -25.44 44.55
N PHE A 14 18.42 -25.02 45.04
CA PHE A 14 17.55 -24.17 44.25
C PHE A 14 18.24 -22.80 44.13
N SER A 15 19.00 -22.62 43.04
CA SER A 15 19.36 -21.30 42.57
C SER A 15 18.09 -20.57 42.19
N THR A 16 17.62 -19.72 43.10
CA THR A 16 16.69 -18.64 42.80
C THR A 16 17.37 -17.72 41.80
N VAL A 17 17.20 -17.99 40.50
CA VAL A 17 17.43 -16.99 39.46
C VAL A 17 16.35 -15.95 39.69
N ILE A 18 16.72 -14.87 40.37
CA ILE A 18 16.00 -13.61 40.31
C ILE A 18 16.13 -13.18 38.85
N VAL A 19 15.15 -13.56 38.03
CA VAL A 19 14.89 -12.87 36.77
C VAL A 19 14.52 -11.46 37.19
N ALA A 20 15.50 -10.56 37.19
CA ALA A 20 15.23 -9.15 37.07
C ALA A 20 14.43 -9.03 35.77
N ALA A 21 13.11 -8.88 35.91
CA ALA A 21 12.27 -8.42 34.84
C ALA A 21 12.79 -7.02 34.49
N SER A 22 13.75 -6.95 33.57
CA SER A 22 13.87 -5.82 32.68
C SER A 22 12.53 -5.76 31.97
N GLY A 23 11.60 -5.02 32.55
CA GLY A 23 10.39 -4.63 31.87
C GLY A 23 10.83 -3.91 30.61
N CYS A 24 10.79 -4.64 29.49
CA CYS A 24 10.52 -4.02 28.21
C CYS A 24 9.21 -3.27 28.43
N SER A 25 9.32 -1.97 28.71
CA SER A 25 8.23 -1.06 28.51
C SER A 25 7.91 -1.17 27.02
N ALA A 26 7.01 -2.08 26.67
CA ALA A 26 6.30 -1.98 25.42
C ALA A 26 5.77 -0.54 25.39
N PRO A 27 6.04 0.25 24.33
CA PRO A 27 5.36 1.52 24.18
C PRO A 27 3.87 1.21 24.33
N ALA A 28 3.20 2.04 25.13
CA ALA A 28 1.78 1.89 25.39
C ALA A 28 1.06 1.52 24.08
N GLU A 29 0.16 0.54 24.15
CA GLU A 29 -0.85 0.26 23.13
C GLU A 29 -1.83 1.46 23.03
N GLU A 30 -1.30 2.67 22.86
CA GLU A 30 -2.07 3.80 22.38
C GLU A 30 -2.45 3.47 20.93
N ASP A 31 -3.71 3.05 20.79
CA ASP A 31 -4.53 3.43 19.65
C ASP A 31 -4.05 2.92 18.27
N LEU A 32 -3.51 1.69 18.22
CA LEU A 32 -3.44 0.96 16.95
C LEU A 32 -4.85 0.72 16.38
N GLU A 33 -5.87 0.50 17.23
CA GLU A 33 -7.27 0.30 16.79
C GLU A 33 -7.92 1.56 16.18
N THR A 34 -7.54 2.78 16.57
CA THR A 34 -8.03 4.02 15.90
C THR A 34 -7.23 4.36 14.65
N ALA A 35 -6.04 3.79 14.45
CA ALA A 35 -5.28 3.89 13.20
C ALA A 35 -5.86 3.03 12.06
N TYR A 36 -6.73 2.04 12.37
CA TYR A 36 -7.34 1.13 11.39
C TYR A 36 -8.50 1.73 10.57
N GLY A 37 -8.92 2.98 10.83
CA GLY A 37 -10.15 3.53 10.23
C GLY A 37 -10.01 4.85 9.46
N ALA A 38 -8.85 5.50 9.46
CA ALA A 38 -8.75 6.84 8.87
C ALA A 38 -8.46 6.78 7.37
N ALA A 39 -9.39 7.34 6.61
CA ALA A 39 -9.23 7.84 5.24
C ALA A 39 -7.83 8.36 4.98
N THR A 40 -7.38 8.24 3.73
CA THR A 40 -6.35 9.11 3.18
C THR A 40 -6.50 10.49 3.80
N PRO A 41 -5.56 10.94 4.65
CA PRO A 41 -5.73 12.21 5.30
C PRO A 41 -5.97 13.26 4.21
N PRO A 42 -6.90 14.20 4.40
CA PRO A 42 -7.17 15.23 3.40
C PRO A 42 -5.82 15.84 3.01
N SER A 43 -5.57 15.96 1.70
CA SER A 43 -4.26 16.29 1.13
C SER A 43 -3.50 17.23 2.07
N PRO A 44 -2.51 16.72 2.82
CA PRO A 44 -1.97 17.44 3.97
C PRO A 44 -1.39 18.77 3.51
N SER A 45 -1.88 19.87 4.09
CA SER A 45 -1.39 21.21 3.77
C SER A 45 -0.14 21.53 4.59
N GLY A 46 0.97 21.69 3.89
CA GLY A 46 2.26 22.02 4.49
C GLY A 46 3.08 20.81 4.96
N ASN A 47 4.37 21.04 5.12
CA ASN A 47 5.36 19.98 5.34
C ASN A 47 5.14 19.21 6.66
N TYR A 48 4.67 19.87 7.73
CA TYR A 48 4.45 19.20 9.01
C TYR A 48 3.32 18.17 8.95
N ALA A 49 2.16 18.55 8.40
CA ALA A 49 1.03 17.64 8.21
C ALA A 49 1.38 16.48 7.25
N LEU A 50 2.28 16.75 6.30
CA LEU A 50 2.84 15.75 5.40
C LEU A 50 3.67 14.72 6.16
N ALA A 51 4.60 15.18 7.00
CA ALA A 51 5.46 14.33 7.83
C ALA A 51 4.65 13.51 8.85
N GLU A 52 3.61 14.11 9.44
CA GLU A 52 2.67 13.42 10.32
C GLU A 52 1.92 12.30 9.59
N SER A 53 1.44 12.57 8.37
CA SER A 53 0.77 11.57 7.54
C SER A 53 1.72 10.44 7.14
N CYS A 54 2.95 10.76 6.73
CA CYS A 54 4.02 9.79 6.47
C CYS A 54 4.31 8.92 7.70
N SER A 55 4.47 9.52 8.88
CA SER A 55 4.75 8.77 10.10
C SER A 55 3.63 7.80 10.47
N ARG A 56 2.36 8.20 10.34
CA ARG A 56 1.23 7.28 10.56
C ARG A 56 1.25 6.11 9.59
N LEU A 57 1.56 6.34 8.31
CA LEU A 57 1.71 5.28 7.32
C LEU A 57 2.83 4.31 7.71
N PHE A 58 4.02 4.81 8.09
CA PHE A 58 5.12 3.94 8.52
C PHE A 58 4.80 3.16 9.79
N LYS A 59 4.12 3.76 10.77
CA LYS A 59 3.67 3.04 11.97
C LYS A 59 2.77 1.86 11.62
N ARG A 60 1.85 2.03 10.66
CA ARG A 60 0.99 0.94 10.17
C ARG A 60 1.76 -0.17 9.45
N HIS A 61 2.82 0.21 8.74
CA HIS A 61 3.69 -0.75 8.02
C HIS A 61 4.81 -1.30 8.90
N ALA A 62 4.93 -0.91 10.17
CA ALA A 62 6.06 -1.29 11.02
C ALA A 62 6.24 -2.81 11.12
N ALA A 63 5.14 -3.57 11.18
CA ALA A 63 5.16 -5.03 11.25
C ALA A 63 5.66 -5.72 9.97
N VAL A 64 5.60 -5.04 8.83
CA VAL A 64 5.92 -5.60 7.50
C VAL A 64 7.10 -4.88 6.85
N HIS A 65 7.60 -3.83 7.51
CA HIS A 65 8.61 -2.91 6.99
C HIS A 65 9.87 -3.64 6.51
N ASP A 66 10.40 -4.52 7.35
CA ASP A 66 11.65 -5.21 7.09
C ASP A 66 11.49 -6.25 5.97
N VAL A 67 10.37 -6.98 5.98
CA VAL A 67 9.99 -7.93 4.93
C VAL A 67 9.81 -7.22 3.58
N ASP A 68 9.10 -6.08 3.56
CA ASP A 68 8.90 -5.30 2.33
C ASP A 68 10.22 -4.74 1.78
N LEU A 69 11.13 -4.29 2.66
CA LEU A 69 12.46 -3.87 2.23
C LEU A 69 13.25 -5.03 1.62
N GLU A 70 13.30 -6.17 2.32
CA GLU A 70 14.05 -7.36 1.89
C GLU A 70 13.53 -7.93 0.56
N LEU A 71 12.21 -7.95 0.36
CA LEU A 71 11.59 -8.40 -0.88
C LEU A 71 11.61 -7.32 -1.99
N GLY A 72 11.96 -6.09 -1.62
CA GLY A 72 11.90 -4.93 -2.52
C GLY A 72 10.48 -4.64 -2.98
N THR A 73 9.50 -4.85 -2.09
CA THR A 73 8.08 -4.67 -2.33
C THR A 73 7.52 -3.50 -1.54
N ILE A 74 6.34 -3.05 -1.95
CA ILE A 74 5.51 -2.13 -1.18
C ILE A 74 4.12 -2.75 -1.08
N ARG A 75 3.58 -2.83 0.13
CA ARG A 75 2.20 -3.18 0.37
C ARG A 75 1.35 -1.95 0.70
N TRP A 76 0.05 -2.00 0.40
CA TRP A 76 -0.95 -1.05 0.91
C TRP A 76 -2.33 -1.72 0.94
N GLY A 77 -3.21 -1.27 1.84
CA GLY A 77 -4.53 -1.87 1.99
C GLY A 77 -5.45 -1.58 0.81
N VAL A 78 -6.28 -2.57 0.48
CA VAL A 78 -7.27 -2.51 -0.61
C VAL A 78 -8.42 -1.54 -0.35
N ALA A 79 -8.56 -1.10 0.89
CA ALA A 79 -9.78 -0.51 1.45
C ALA A 79 -9.53 0.78 2.25
N ASP A 80 -8.33 1.35 2.16
CA ASP A 80 -7.85 2.38 3.10
C ASP A 80 -8.51 3.76 2.96
N VAL A 81 -9.49 3.91 2.07
CA VAL A 81 -10.27 5.14 1.89
C VAL A 81 -11.76 4.88 2.16
N PRO A 82 -12.31 5.36 3.29
CA PRO A 82 -13.73 5.37 3.55
C PRO A 82 -14.49 6.17 2.49
N GLY A 83 -15.37 5.50 1.75
CA GLY A 83 -16.38 6.19 0.93
C GLY A 83 -15.89 6.76 -0.39
N VAL A 84 -15.05 6.03 -1.14
CA VAL A 84 -14.78 6.33 -2.56
C VAL A 84 -16.03 6.01 -3.40
N THR A 85 -17.05 6.87 -3.27
CA THR A 85 -18.18 6.97 -4.19
C THR A 85 -17.97 8.08 -5.21
N ASP A 86 -16.92 8.89 -5.04
CA ASP A 86 -16.59 9.98 -5.93
C ASP A 86 -15.73 9.45 -7.11
N PRO A 87 -16.16 9.62 -8.37
CA PRO A 87 -15.47 9.09 -9.55
C PRO A 87 -14.01 9.57 -9.71
N ASP A 88 -13.62 10.69 -9.08
CA ASP A 88 -12.32 11.35 -9.29
C ASP A 88 -11.25 11.07 -8.22
N LEU A 89 -11.57 10.33 -7.15
CA LEU A 89 -10.60 10.06 -6.08
C LEU A 89 -9.78 8.77 -6.28
N GLY A 90 -9.83 8.20 -7.47
CA GLY A 90 -8.88 7.18 -7.93
C GLY A 90 -8.78 6.00 -6.97
N GLN A 91 -9.78 5.12 -7.04
CA GLN A 91 -9.80 3.77 -6.47
C GLN A 91 -8.41 3.17 -6.37
N GLU A 92 -7.81 3.25 -5.18
CA GLU A 92 -6.42 2.87 -5.03
C GLU A 92 -6.32 1.36 -5.20
N TYR A 93 -6.05 1.01 -6.45
CA TYR A 93 -5.58 -0.22 -7.06
C TYR A 93 -6.41 -1.50 -6.87
N CYS A 94 -7.47 -1.47 -6.05
CA CYS A 94 -8.42 -2.58 -5.95
C CYS A 94 -9.86 -2.08 -5.78
N GLU A 95 -10.79 -2.77 -6.44
CA GLU A 95 -12.22 -2.64 -6.20
C GLU A 95 -12.73 -3.82 -5.38
N TYR A 96 -13.83 -3.62 -4.66
CA TYR A 96 -14.49 -4.70 -3.94
C TYR A 96 -15.99 -4.65 -4.13
N LYS A 97 -16.61 -5.83 -4.27
CA LYS A 97 -18.05 -6.02 -4.45
C LYS A 97 -18.53 -7.13 -3.52
N ALA A 98 -19.70 -6.96 -2.91
CA ALA A 98 -20.41 -8.09 -2.34
C ALA A 98 -21.18 -8.78 -3.47
N VAL A 99 -21.10 -10.11 -3.55
CA VAL A 99 -21.65 -10.91 -4.65
C VAL A 99 -22.40 -12.11 -4.09
N GLN A 100 -23.61 -12.36 -4.60
CA GLN A 100 -24.39 -13.57 -4.33
C GLN A 100 -24.96 -14.09 -5.65
N ALA A 101 -24.81 -15.38 -5.92
CA ALA A 101 -25.25 -15.99 -7.19
C ALA A 101 -24.75 -15.24 -8.44
N GLY A 102 -23.50 -14.74 -8.40
CA GLY A 102 -22.89 -13.97 -9.49
C GLY A 102 -23.41 -12.53 -9.67
N LYS A 103 -24.34 -12.09 -8.81
CA LYS A 103 -24.91 -10.73 -8.83
C LYS A 103 -24.32 -9.86 -7.73
N ILE A 104 -24.05 -8.59 -8.05
CA ILE A 104 -23.60 -7.61 -7.05
C ILE A 104 -24.76 -7.29 -6.10
N ILE A 105 -24.49 -7.40 -4.81
CA ILE A 105 -25.39 -7.08 -3.70
C ILE A 105 -24.94 -5.74 -3.11
N LYS A 106 -25.80 -4.72 -3.18
CA LYS A 106 -25.45 -3.39 -2.63
C LYS A 106 -25.89 -3.27 -1.18
N LYS A 107 -27.09 -3.75 -0.86
CA LYS A 107 -27.69 -3.73 0.47
C LYS A 107 -28.26 -5.12 0.82
N PRO A 108 -28.51 -5.42 2.10
CA PRO A 108 -29.00 -6.74 2.50
C PRO A 108 -30.35 -7.11 1.86
N SER A 109 -31.21 -6.14 1.56
CA SER A 109 -32.49 -6.39 0.86
C SER A 109 -32.35 -6.80 -0.61
N ASP A 110 -31.16 -6.72 -1.19
CA ASP A 110 -30.89 -7.22 -2.55
C ASP A 110 -30.57 -8.73 -2.54
N MET A 111 -30.30 -9.31 -1.36
CA MET A 111 -29.98 -10.73 -1.22
C MET A 111 -31.23 -11.60 -1.47
N VAL A 112 -31.00 -12.76 -2.10
CA VAL A 112 -32.05 -13.74 -2.35
C VAL A 112 -31.83 -14.93 -1.43
N ALA A 113 -32.82 -15.22 -0.59
CA ALA A 113 -32.78 -16.36 0.32
C ALA A 113 -32.56 -17.67 -0.47
N GLY A 114 -31.59 -18.48 -0.05
CA GLY A 114 -31.26 -19.76 -0.70
C GLY A 114 -30.51 -19.64 -2.03
N ALA A 115 -30.14 -18.45 -2.50
CA ALA A 115 -29.40 -18.27 -3.76
C ALA A 115 -27.89 -18.55 -3.66
N GLY A 116 -27.45 -19.23 -2.60
CA GLY A 116 -26.05 -19.50 -2.32
C GLY A 116 -25.40 -18.47 -1.39
N LYS A 117 -24.08 -18.60 -1.23
CA LYS A 117 -23.28 -17.81 -0.30
C LYS A 117 -23.15 -16.35 -0.78
N LEU A 118 -23.07 -15.45 0.19
CA LEU A 118 -22.58 -14.09 -0.03
C LEU A 118 -21.06 -14.13 0.05
N SER A 119 -20.38 -13.62 -0.97
CA SER A 119 -18.92 -13.50 -1.00
C SER A 119 -18.52 -12.05 -1.27
N CYS A 120 -17.47 -11.58 -0.60
CA CYS A 120 -16.80 -10.32 -0.87
C CYS A 120 -15.68 -10.57 -1.88
N VAL A 121 -15.84 -10.05 -3.09
CA VAL A 121 -14.87 -10.17 -4.18
C VAL A 121 -14.05 -8.90 -4.27
N PHE A 122 -12.73 -9.04 -4.16
CA PHE A 122 -11.74 -7.98 -4.29
C PHE A 122 -10.98 -8.19 -5.61
N THR A 123 -10.89 -7.16 -6.45
CA THR A 123 -10.25 -7.21 -7.77
C THR A 123 -9.25 -6.07 -7.94
N SER A 124 -7.99 -6.40 -8.19
CA SER A 124 -6.96 -5.45 -8.58
C SER A 124 -6.75 -5.38 -10.10
N VAL A 125 -7.60 -6.07 -10.87
CA VAL A 125 -7.50 -6.14 -12.32
C VAL A 125 -7.94 -4.83 -12.97
N PHE A 126 -7.05 -4.24 -13.78
CA PHE A 126 -7.33 -2.98 -14.47
C PHE A 126 -8.42 -3.13 -15.54
N LYS A 127 -9.16 -2.05 -15.78
CA LYS A 127 -10.30 -2.00 -16.71
C LYS A 127 -9.98 -2.33 -18.17
N ASP A 128 -8.71 -2.22 -18.61
CA ASP A 128 -8.36 -2.20 -20.03
C ASP A 128 -6.89 -2.57 -20.32
N ALA A 129 -6.57 -3.85 -20.58
CA ALA A 129 -5.25 -4.15 -21.18
C ALA A 129 -5.15 -5.46 -21.97
N SER A 130 -5.99 -6.48 -21.74
CA SER A 130 -5.62 -7.82 -22.22
C SER A 130 -6.76 -8.70 -22.75
N GLY A 131 -8.03 -8.27 -22.72
CA GLY A 131 -9.16 -9.10 -23.17
C GLY A 131 -9.41 -10.35 -22.29
N VAL A 132 -8.76 -10.42 -21.13
CA VAL A 132 -8.81 -11.53 -20.17
C VAL A 132 -10.17 -11.64 -19.46
N ASP A 133 -11.01 -10.60 -19.53
CA ASP A 133 -12.36 -10.55 -18.94
C ASP A 133 -13.21 -11.78 -19.30
N ALA A 134 -13.25 -12.19 -20.57
CA ALA A 134 -14.09 -13.31 -20.98
C ALA A 134 -13.66 -14.63 -20.31
N LYS A 135 -12.34 -14.84 -20.23
CA LYS A 135 -11.75 -15.97 -19.49
C LYS A 135 -12.11 -15.86 -18.01
N LEU A 136 -11.86 -14.73 -17.37
CA LEU A 136 -12.16 -14.52 -15.94
C LEU A 136 -13.64 -14.73 -15.62
N LEU A 137 -14.55 -14.25 -16.46
CA LEU A 137 -15.99 -14.46 -16.27
C LEU A 137 -16.37 -15.94 -16.34
N SER A 138 -15.78 -16.68 -17.28
CA SER A 138 -15.99 -18.12 -17.40
C SER A 138 -15.42 -18.89 -16.21
N GLU A 139 -14.23 -18.51 -15.73
CA GLU A 139 -13.58 -19.11 -14.57
C GLU A 139 -14.36 -18.80 -13.29
N MET A 140 -14.83 -17.56 -13.12
CA MET A 140 -15.58 -17.14 -11.94
C MET A 140 -16.94 -17.85 -11.81
N ALA A 141 -17.51 -18.33 -12.91
CA ALA A 141 -18.73 -19.12 -12.91
C ALA A 141 -18.55 -20.55 -12.37
N LYS A 142 -17.32 -21.04 -12.25
CA LYS A 142 -17.05 -22.40 -11.77
C LYS A 142 -17.28 -22.55 -10.26
N PRO A 143 -17.66 -23.74 -9.75
CA PRO A 143 -17.97 -23.97 -8.34
C PRO A 143 -16.87 -23.60 -7.34
N GLU A 144 -15.61 -23.76 -7.73
CA GLU A 144 -14.44 -23.39 -6.93
C GLU A 144 -14.30 -21.87 -6.72
N ASN A 145 -14.97 -21.06 -7.57
CA ASN A 145 -15.01 -19.61 -7.49
C ASN A 145 -16.35 -19.13 -6.92
N LEU A 146 -17.26 -18.62 -7.75
CA LEU A 146 -18.58 -18.16 -7.31
C LEU A 146 -19.70 -19.17 -7.61
N GLY A 147 -19.44 -20.18 -8.44
CA GLY A 147 -20.43 -21.17 -8.86
C GLY A 147 -21.62 -20.58 -9.64
N ALA A 148 -21.49 -19.36 -10.16
CA ALA A 148 -22.56 -18.66 -10.86
C ALA A 148 -21.99 -17.64 -11.86
N THR A 149 -22.69 -17.48 -12.99
CA THR A 149 -22.33 -16.48 -14.00
C THR A 149 -22.31 -15.08 -13.40
N SER A 150 -21.20 -14.38 -13.60
CA SER A 150 -20.99 -13.02 -13.10
C SER A 150 -20.94 -12.02 -14.26
N THR A 151 -20.87 -10.74 -13.94
CA THR A 151 -20.73 -9.67 -14.93
C THR A 151 -19.29 -9.14 -14.93
N ALA A 152 -18.90 -8.43 -15.99
CA ALA A 152 -17.59 -7.79 -16.05
C ALA A 152 -17.29 -6.91 -14.82
N SER A 153 -18.33 -6.36 -14.18
CA SER A 153 -18.19 -5.55 -12.96
C SER A 153 -17.76 -6.28 -11.69
N VAL A 154 -17.66 -7.62 -11.73
CA VAL A 154 -17.12 -8.44 -10.65
C VAL A 154 -15.62 -8.69 -10.82
N VAL A 155 -15.15 -8.83 -12.06
CA VAL A 155 -13.78 -9.33 -12.36
C VAL A 155 -12.80 -8.25 -12.82
N ARG A 156 -13.28 -7.02 -12.99
CA ARG A 156 -12.45 -5.87 -13.37
C ARG A 156 -12.86 -4.63 -12.59
N MET A 157 -11.90 -3.74 -12.38
CA MET A 157 -12.18 -2.41 -11.88
C MET A 157 -13.03 -1.63 -12.90
N GLN A 158 -14.14 -1.07 -12.44
CA GLN A 158 -15.08 -0.26 -13.21
C GLN A 158 -14.66 1.18 -13.36
N PHE A 159 -13.95 1.75 -12.39
CA PHE A 159 -13.50 3.13 -12.50
C PHE A 159 -12.07 3.15 -13.04
N GLY A 160 -11.73 4.30 -13.62
CA GLY A 160 -10.42 4.49 -14.20
C GLY A 160 -9.37 4.32 -13.12
N PHE A 161 -8.39 3.48 -13.42
CA PHE A 161 -7.08 3.66 -12.85
C PHE A 161 -6.61 5.08 -13.18
N ASN A 162 -6.06 5.82 -12.22
CA ASN A 162 -5.22 6.96 -12.59
C ASN A 162 -4.07 6.36 -13.38
N THR A 163 -4.12 6.52 -14.71
CA THR A 163 -3.52 5.64 -15.74
C THR A 163 -2.13 5.09 -15.39
N ARG A 164 -1.67 4.01 -16.03
CA ARG A 164 -0.27 3.50 -15.84
C ARG A 164 0.78 4.61 -16.03
N GLY A 165 0.44 5.64 -16.80
CA GLY A 165 1.16 6.90 -16.88
C GLY A 165 1.36 7.59 -15.53
N ALA A 166 0.34 7.71 -14.69
CA ALA A 166 0.44 8.32 -13.35
C ALA A 166 1.32 7.51 -12.38
N ALA A 167 1.24 6.17 -12.37
CA ALA A 167 2.15 5.38 -11.54
C ALA A 167 3.60 5.44 -12.06
N THR A 168 3.79 5.39 -13.38
CA THR A 168 5.11 5.62 -14.01
C THR A 168 5.64 7.02 -13.71
N GLN A 169 4.78 8.03 -13.79
CA GLN A 169 5.10 9.42 -13.52
C GLN A 169 5.45 9.61 -12.05
N LEU A 170 4.71 9.00 -11.13
CA LEU A 170 5.01 9.01 -9.70
C LEU A 170 6.38 8.38 -9.41
N LEU A 171 6.69 7.23 -10.02
CA LEU A 171 8.02 6.61 -9.91
C LEU A 171 9.10 7.55 -10.46
N ALA A 172 8.88 8.14 -11.64
CA ALA A 172 9.81 9.10 -12.22
C ALA A 172 10.01 10.31 -11.29
N ASP A 173 8.93 10.90 -10.79
CA ASP A 173 8.92 12.10 -9.95
C ASP A 173 9.61 11.85 -8.62
N CYS A 174 9.32 10.73 -7.97
CA CYS A 174 9.91 10.40 -6.69
C CYS A 174 11.34 9.86 -6.83
N SER A 175 11.75 9.37 -8.01
CA SER A 175 13.15 9.05 -8.30
C SER A 175 14.02 10.27 -8.63
N ARG A 176 13.42 11.44 -8.92
CA ARG A 176 14.18 12.66 -9.21
C ARG A 176 14.77 13.22 -7.93
N ALA A 177 16.07 13.52 -7.96
CA ALA A 177 16.72 14.25 -6.89
C ALA A 177 15.99 15.60 -6.67
N PRO A 178 15.50 15.88 -5.46
CA PRO A 178 14.86 17.16 -5.17
C PRO A 178 15.89 18.30 -5.26
N ALA A 179 15.41 19.52 -5.49
CA ALA A 179 16.25 20.70 -5.29
C ALA A 179 16.82 20.71 -3.86
N ALA A 180 18.07 21.17 -3.69
CA ALA A 180 18.79 21.12 -2.42
C ALA A 180 18.02 21.78 -1.25
N THR A 181 17.32 22.88 -1.54
CA THR A 181 16.44 23.56 -0.57
C THR A 181 15.28 22.66 -0.13
N THR A 182 14.61 21.98 -1.06
CA THR A 182 13.53 21.03 -0.76
C THR A 182 14.03 19.83 0.02
N ALA A 183 15.20 19.28 -0.34
CA ALA A 183 15.83 18.17 0.38
C ALA A 183 16.08 18.55 1.85
N THR A 184 16.66 19.73 2.05
CA THR A 184 16.94 20.29 3.38
C THR A 184 15.66 20.50 4.18
N THR A 185 14.60 21.04 3.57
CA THR A 185 13.32 21.23 4.26
C THR A 185 12.73 19.90 4.73
N ARG A 186 12.72 18.88 3.87
CA ARG A 186 12.16 17.56 4.20
C ARG A 186 12.91 16.91 5.35
N ALA A 187 14.24 16.91 5.29
CA ALA A 187 15.08 16.35 6.36
C ALA A 187 14.84 17.08 7.70
N ARG A 188 14.82 18.42 7.70
CA ARG A 188 14.54 19.23 8.90
C ARG A 188 13.13 18.99 9.43
N THR A 189 12.13 18.93 8.56
CA THR A 189 10.74 18.66 8.97
C THR A 189 10.58 17.27 9.54
N ALA A 190 11.16 16.24 8.92
CA ALA A 190 11.12 14.88 9.43
C ALA A 190 11.76 14.79 10.84
N ALA A 191 12.95 15.38 11.01
CA ALA A 191 13.63 15.43 12.30
C ALA A 191 12.81 16.18 13.37
N CYS A 192 12.28 17.35 13.03
CA CYS A 192 11.49 18.18 13.94
C CYS A 192 10.18 17.48 14.34
N PHE A 193 9.48 16.89 13.37
CA PHE A 193 8.27 16.11 13.62
C PHE A 193 8.52 14.94 14.56
N LEU A 194 9.54 14.11 14.28
CA LEU A 194 9.85 12.95 15.11
C LEU A 194 10.21 13.36 16.54
N GLU A 195 10.99 14.43 16.71
CA GLU A 195 11.31 14.94 18.05
C GLU A 195 10.07 15.44 18.79
N ALA A 196 9.18 16.18 18.12
CA ALA A 196 7.92 16.61 18.71
C ALA A 196 7.02 15.42 19.09
N ALA A 197 6.99 14.38 18.25
CA ALA A 197 6.17 13.19 18.43
C ALA A 197 6.64 12.27 19.57
N LYS A 198 7.90 12.38 20.02
CA LYS A 198 8.37 11.70 21.25
C LYS A 198 7.68 12.18 22.51
N GLY A 199 7.08 13.38 22.49
CA GLY A 199 6.49 14.01 23.66
C GLY A 199 7.51 14.73 24.54
N GLY A 200 7.21 14.86 25.83
CA GLY A 200 8.06 15.58 26.80
C GLY A 200 7.73 17.08 26.95
N PRO A 201 8.49 17.80 27.79
CA PRO A 201 8.16 19.16 28.22
C PRO A 201 8.15 20.18 27.06
N ASN A 202 8.90 19.91 25.99
CA ASN A 202 9.02 20.81 24.84
C ASN A 202 8.10 20.45 23.67
N ALA A 203 7.31 19.37 23.74
CA ALA A 203 6.57 18.85 22.58
C ALA A 203 5.60 19.85 21.96
N ALA A 204 4.86 20.61 22.78
CA ALA A 204 3.93 21.64 22.30
C ALA A 204 4.66 22.82 21.62
N GLN A 205 5.80 23.22 22.17
CA GLN A 205 6.64 24.26 21.60
C GLN A 205 7.26 23.80 20.28
N LEU A 206 7.81 22.58 20.25
CA LEU A 206 8.34 21.95 19.05
C LEU A 206 7.27 21.86 17.96
N THR A 207 6.06 21.35 18.27
CA THR A 207 4.95 21.29 17.32
C THR A 207 4.66 22.65 16.67
N THR A 208 4.73 23.73 17.44
CA THR A 208 4.53 25.09 16.93
C THR A 208 5.66 25.51 15.98
N ILE A 209 6.91 25.26 16.37
CA ILE A 209 8.10 25.60 15.55
C ILE A 209 8.15 24.75 14.28
N CYS A 210 7.90 23.45 14.38
CA CYS A 210 7.99 22.50 13.27
C CYS A 210 6.93 22.74 12.18
N LYS A 211 5.83 23.44 12.49
CA LYS A 211 4.82 23.88 11.52
C LYS A 211 5.25 25.11 10.71
N ALA A 212 6.30 25.81 11.12
CA ALA A 212 6.86 26.95 10.38
C ALA A 212 7.72 26.48 9.19
N ASN A 213 8.23 27.45 8.41
CA ASN A 213 9.18 27.17 7.34
C ASN A 213 10.57 26.88 7.93
N LEU A 214 10.94 25.60 8.04
CA LEU A 214 12.25 25.20 8.59
C LEU A 214 13.44 25.45 7.65
N ASN A 215 13.24 26.02 6.46
CA ASN A 215 14.35 26.61 5.69
C ASN A 215 14.81 27.94 6.28
N ASP A 216 13.96 28.63 7.06
CA ASP A 216 14.36 29.81 7.81
C ASP A 216 15.38 29.42 8.89
N ALA A 217 16.58 29.99 8.80
CA ALA A 217 17.69 29.69 9.71
C ALA A 217 17.35 30.03 11.17
N SER A 218 16.58 31.09 11.43
CA SER A 218 16.14 31.45 12.78
C SER A 218 15.18 30.40 13.32
N LYS A 219 14.19 29.96 12.52
CA LYS A 219 13.24 28.93 12.95
C LYS A 219 13.90 27.58 13.16
N TRP A 220 14.87 27.23 12.32
CA TRP A 220 15.65 26.03 12.52
C TRP A 220 16.52 26.11 13.79
N ALA A 221 17.16 27.25 14.07
CA ALA A 221 17.92 27.45 15.30
C ALA A 221 17.04 27.34 16.55
N GLU A 222 15.80 27.83 16.51
CA GLU A 222 14.81 27.64 17.59
C GLU A 222 14.53 26.14 17.84
N ALA A 223 14.34 25.34 16.78
CA ALA A 223 14.15 23.90 16.91
C ALA A 223 15.40 23.20 17.47
N GLN A 224 16.59 23.58 17.00
CA GLN A 224 17.85 23.02 17.47
C GLN A 224 18.12 23.33 18.95
N ALA A 225 17.74 24.52 19.41
CA ALA A 225 17.84 24.90 20.83
C ALA A 225 16.96 24.02 21.74
N LEU A 226 15.95 23.36 21.18
CA LEU A 226 15.08 22.40 21.88
C LEU A 226 15.51 20.94 21.67
N GLY A 227 16.66 20.68 21.04
CA GLY A 227 17.26 19.36 20.89
C GLY A 227 17.09 18.71 19.50
N VAL A 228 16.38 19.36 18.57
CA VAL A 228 16.15 18.80 17.23
C VAL A 228 17.46 18.76 16.43
N SER A 229 17.74 17.63 15.79
CA SER A 229 18.86 17.47 14.86
C SER A 229 18.49 16.54 13.71
N VAL A 230 18.91 16.89 12.49
CA VAL A 230 18.97 15.93 11.39
C VAL A 230 20.09 14.96 11.70
N LYS A 231 19.78 13.67 11.68
CA LYS A 231 20.74 12.63 12.07
C LYS A 231 21.56 12.20 10.87
N GLU A 232 22.75 11.73 11.16
CA GLU A 232 23.67 11.13 10.19
C GLU A 232 23.47 9.61 10.15
N ALA A 233 23.93 8.99 9.06
CA ALA A 233 23.91 7.54 8.90
C ALA A 233 24.56 6.82 10.09
N GLY A 234 23.96 5.70 10.53
CA GLY A 234 24.37 4.94 11.72
C GLY A 234 23.76 5.42 13.04
N HIS A 235 23.07 6.56 13.08
CA HIS A 235 22.25 6.93 14.25
C HIS A 235 20.92 6.15 14.23
N PRO A 236 20.40 5.64 15.38
CA PRO A 236 19.14 4.88 15.42
C PRO A 236 17.89 5.59 14.91
N GLU A 237 17.98 6.90 14.69
CA GLU A 237 16.86 7.74 14.24
C GLU A 237 17.05 8.24 12.80
N TYR A 238 18.16 7.85 12.16
CA TYR A 238 18.44 8.21 10.77
C TYR A 238 17.40 7.60 9.82
N GLU A 239 17.19 6.29 9.91
CA GLU A 239 16.28 5.56 9.02
C GLU A 239 14.84 6.09 9.10
N PRO A 240 14.22 6.27 10.28
CA PRO A 240 12.90 6.91 10.37
C PRO A 240 12.85 8.34 9.80
N GLN A 241 13.92 9.13 9.96
CA GLN A 241 13.98 10.48 9.37
C GLN A 241 14.03 10.42 7.84
N GLN A 242 14.84 9.52 7.26
CA GLN A 242 14.93 9.37 5.81
C GLN A 242 13.65 8.81 5.20
N ASP A 243 13.00 7.87 5.87
CA ASP A 243 11.73 7.30 5.44
C ASP A 243 10.64 8.37 5.35
N ILE A 244 10.49 9.22 6.38
CA ILE A 244 9.55 10.34 6.38
C ILE A 244 9.95 11.39 5.34
N ALA A 245 11.22 11.80 5.28
CA ALA A 245 11.68 12.81 4.34
C ALA A 245 11.47 12.38 2.88
N SER A 246 11.69 11.11 2.57
CA SER A 246 11.46 10.55 1.23
C SER A 246 9.98 10.33 0.93
N CYS A 247 9.19 9.93 1.92
CA CYS A 247 7.73 9.84 1.80
C CYS A 247 7.09 11.19 1.41
N MET A 248 7.64 12.30 1.91
CA MET A 248 7.22 13.66 1.55
C MET A 248 7.48 14.03 0.07
N ALA A 249 8.14 13.16 -0.71
CA ALA A 249 8.43 13.40 -2.13
C ALA A 249 7.20 13.44 -3.05
N VAL A 250 6.11 12.79 -2.65
CA VAL A 250 4.85 12.72 -3.44
C VAL A 250 4.28 14.09 -3.85
N THR A 251 4.52 15.15 -3.07
CA THR A 251 4.06 16.52 -3.38
C THR A 251 4.70 17.15 -4.63
N GLN A 252 5.79 16.57 -5.15
CA GLN A 252 6.46 17.06 -6.36
C GLN A 252 5.86 16.51 -7.66
N GLY A 253 4.97 15.51 -7.60
CA GLY A 253 4.46 14.83 -8.78
C GLY A 253 3.14 15.36 -9.34
N GLY A 254 2.53 16.38 -8.72
CA GLY A 254 1.24 16.92 -9.16
C GLY A 254 0.06 15.96 -9.04
N ALA A 255 0.27 14.77 -8.45
CA ALA A 255 -0.77 13.81 -8.13
C ALA A 255 -1.51 14.23 -6.85
N SER A 256 -2.82 13.96 -6.79
CA SER A 256 -3.56 14.02 -5.54
C SER A 256 -2.96 13.00 -4.56
N TRP A 257 -2.80 13.41 -3.29
CA TRP A 257 -2.26 12.56 -2.24
C TRP A 257 -3.14 11.31 -2.10
N ARG A 258 -2.52 10.15 -2.36
CA ARG A 258 -3.09 8.81 -2.26
C ARG A 258 -2.39 8.04 -1.13
N ASN A 259 -2.94 6.95 -0.60
CA ASN A 259 -2.31 6.17 0.48
C ASN A 259 -1.07 5.40 0.04
N SER A 260 -1.11 4.86 -1.17
CA SER A 260 0.01 4.15 -1.79
C SER A 260 1.16 5.07 -2.21
N ASP A 261 0.85 6.29 -2.67
CA ASP A 261 1.84 7.19 -3.25
C ASP A 261 3.00 7.55 -2.29
N PRO A 262 2.77 7.88 -1.01
CA PRO A 262 3.85 8.21 -0.08
C PRO A 262 4.77 7.01 0.20
N MET A 263 4.23 5.78 0.22
CA MET A 263 5.03 4.56 0.36
C MET A 263 5.87 4.29 -0.90
N ILE A 264 5.25 4.43 -2.09
CA ILE A 264 5.96 4.37 -3.37
C ILE A 264 7.07 5.41 -3.41
N CYS A 265 6.77 6.64 -3.05
CA CYS A 265 7.72 7.74 -3.08
C CYS A 265 8.84 7.58 -2.06
N SER A 266 8.54 7.09 -0.85
CA SER A 266 9.56 6.79 0.14
C SER A 266 10.60 5.82 -0.42
N ARG A 267 10.17 4.64 -0.87
CA ARG A 267 11.11 3.61 -1.35
C ARG A 267 11.79 4.02 -2.64
N THR A 268 11.06 4.62 -3.58
CA THR A 268 11.62 5.05 -4.87
C THR A 268 12.65 6.16 -4.69
N SER A 269 12.37 7.16 -3.85
CA SER A 269 13.30 8.25 -3.55
C SER A 269 14.55 7.74 -2.86
N ARG A 270 14.42 6.89 -1.83
CA ARG A 270 15.58 6.32 -1.15
C ARG A 270 16.41 5.45 -2.08
N ALA A 271 15.77 4.55 -2.82
CA ALA A 271 16.47 3.70 -3.81
C ALA A 271 17.19 4.53 -4.89
N ALA A 272 16.56 5.60 -5.41
CA ALA A 272 17.19 6.44 -6.41
C ALA A 272 18.35 7.28 -5.85
N ASN A 273 18.19 7.86 -4.67
CA ASN A 273 19.15 8.82 -4.11
C ASN A 273 20.26 8.17 -3.28
N GLU A 274 19.98 7.08 -2.58
CA GLU A 274 20.95 6.36 -1.74
C GLU A 274 21.61 5.20 -2.52
N CYS A 275 20.86 4.57 -3.44
CA CYS A 275 21.32 3.38 -4.17
C CYS A 275 21.56 3.65 -5.66
N SER A 276 21.39 4.88 -6.15
CA SER A 276 21.49 5.21 -7.58
C SER A 276 20.53 4.43 -8.49
N CYS A 277 19.51 3.76 -7.93
CA CYS A 277 18.55 2.97 -8.71
C CYS A 277 17.81 3.85 -9.72
N LYS A 278 17.60 3.31 -10.92
CA LYS A 278 16.73 3.93 -11.91
C LYS A 278 15.51 3.04 -12.11
N PHE A 279 14.35 3.65 -12.26
CA PHE A 279 13.11 2.92 -12.48
C PHE A 279 12.72 2.94 -13.96
N GLN A 280 12.03 1.89 -14.39
CA GLN A 280 11.36 1.81 -15.68
C GLN A 280 9.91 2.28 -15.55
N SER A 281 9.23 2.42 -16.69
CA SER A 281 7.78 2.55 -16.69
C SER A 281 7.12 1.29 -16.16
N VAL A 282 6.02 1.46 -15.44
CA VAL A 282 5.12 0.35 -15.10
C VAL A 282 4.66 -0.31 -16.40
N PRO A 283 4.91 -1.61 -16.63
CA PRO A 283 4.59 -2.25 -17.91
C PRO A 283 3.12 -2.09 -18.28
N SER A 284 2.84 -1.83 -19.55
CA SER A 284 1.48 -1.75 -20.10
C SER A 284 0.75 -3.10 -20.08
N SER A 285 1.46 -4.21 -19.86
CA SER A 285 0.93 -5.58 -19.84
C SER A 285 0.54 -6.09 -18.45
N LEU A 286 0.81 -5.38 -17.34
CA LEU A 286 0.38 -5.83 -16.01
C LEU A 286 -1.15 -5.99 -15.95
N ASN A 287 -1.66 -7.15 -15.53
CA ASN A 287 -3.09 -7.39 -15.39
C ASN A 287 -3.67 -6.70 -14.14
N GLY A 288 -2.89 -6.58 -13.07
CA GLY A 288 -3.26 -5.98 -11.79
C GLY A 288 -2.08 -6.00 -10.83
N PHE A 289 -2.35 -5.77 -9.54
CA PHE A 289 -1.39 -5.98 -8.45
C PHE A 289 -1.75 -7.22 -7.63
N PRO A 290 -0.82 -8.15 -7.34
CA PRO A 290 -1.12 -9.30 -6.52
C PRO A 290 -1.74 -8.89 -5.17
N LEU A 291 -2.81 -9.58 -4.80
CA LEU A 291 -3.47 -9.48 -3.51
C LEU A 291 -2.83 -10.48 -2.55
N THR A 292 -2.42 -10.01 -1.39
CA THR A 292 -1.77 -10.78 -0.34
C THR A 292 -2.38 -10.43 1.03
N GLY A 293 -1.94 -11.10 2.09
CA GLY A 293 -2.11 -10.58 3.44
C GLY A 293 -1.00 -9.60 3.82
N TRP A 294 -1.17 -8.94 4.97
CA TRP A 294 -0.20 -7.94 5.45
C TRP A 294 1.14 -8.58 5.82
N VAL A 295 1.13 -9.63 6.64
CA VAL A 295 2.33 -10.10 7.36
C VAL A 295 3.22 -11.03 6.53
N ASP A 296 2.66 -12.08 5.95
CA ASP A 296 3.40 -13.25 5.44
C ASP A 296 3.03 -13.62 4.00
N ASP A 297 2.49 -12.65 3.25
CA ASP A 297 1.89 -12.82 1.92
C ASP A 297 0.68 -13.79 1.85
N ASN A 298 0.31 -14.46 2.93
CA ASN A 298 -0.88 -15.30 2.96
C ASN A 298 -2.12 -14.43 3.17
N ILE A 299 -3.07 -14.52 2.24
CA ILE A 299 -4.38 -13.88 2.42
C ILE A 299 -5.10 -14.46 3.66
N PRO A 300 -6.04 -13.71 4.28
CA PRO A 300 -6.76 -14.19 5.45
C PRO A 300 -7.41 -15.56 5.21
N SER A 301 -7.48 -16.42 6.21
CA SER A 301 -8.04 -17.78 6.08
C SER A 301 -9.52 -17.83 5.70
N SER A 302 -10.25 -16.74 5.92
CA SER A 302 -11.63 -16.53 5.46
C SER A 302 -11.74 -16.13 3.97
N CYS A 303 -10.60 -15.93 3.33
CA CYS A 303 -10.44 -15.56 1.94
C CYS A 303 -9.67 -16.66 1.18
N ARG A 304 -9.84 -16.64 -0.14
CA ARG A 304 -9.06 -17.44 -1.10
C ARG A 304 -8.83 -16.63 -2.36
N LEU A 305 -7.80 -16.97 -3.13
CA LEU A 305 -7.64 -16.44 -4.47
C LEU A 305 -8.65 -17.11 -5.42
N ALA A 306 -9.08 -16.40 -6.45
CA ALA A 306 -9.85 -17.01 -7.52
C ALA A 306 -8.99 -18.06 -8.24
N LYS A 307 -9.60 -19.12 -8.76
CA LYS A 307 -8.94 -20.10 -9.62
C LYS A 307 -9.10 -19.72 -11.09
N VAL A 308 -8.01 -19.72 -11.84
CA VAL A 308 -7.98 -19.59 -13.30
C VAL A 308 -7.14 -20.75 -13.83
N ASP A 309 -7.69 -21.58 -14.71
CA ASP A 309 -7.05 -22.82 -15.18
C ASP A 309 -6.61 -23.74 -14.02
N ASN A 310 -7.42 -23.79 -12.96
CA ASN A 310 -7.16 -24.52 -11.71
C ASN A 310 -5.96 -24.02 -10.87
N ALA A 311 -5.31 -22.91 -11.26
CA ALA A 311 -4.26 -22.27 -10.49
C ALA A 311 -4.78 -21.03 -9.74
N ASP A 312 -4.13 -20.65 -8.64
CA ASP A 312 -4.48 -19.40 -7.95
C ASP A 312 -4.18 -18.19 -8.83
N TYR A 313 -5.17 -17.31 -8.98
CA TYR A 313 -5.09 -16.07 -9.74
C TYR A 313 -4.94 -14.91 -8.76
N PRO A 314 -3.73 -14.33 -8.63
CA PRO A 314 -3.39 -13.47 -7.50
C PRO A 314 -4.08 -12.11 -7.53
N PHE A 315 -4.80 -11.77 -8.60
CA PHE A 315 -5.42 -10.44 -8.77
C PHE A 315 -6.89 -10.39 -8.34
N ILE A 316 -7.47 -11.53 -7.94
CA ILE A 316 -8.84 -11.60 -7.43
C ILE A 316 -8.86 -12.43 -6.15
N ALA A 317 -9.28 -11.81 -5.04
CA ALA A 317 -9.54 -12.49 -3.78
C ALA A 317 -11.04 -12.59 -3.53
N ILE A 318 -11.48 -13.72 -2.99
CA ILE A 318 -12.88 -14.02 -2.67
C ILE A 318 -12.93 -14.42 -1.21
N CYS A 319 -13.63 -13.62 -0.40
CA CYS A 319 -13.84 -13.88 1.02
C CYS A 319 -15.29 -14.26 1.27
N ASP A 320 -15.53 -15.42 1.85
CA ASP A 320 -16.89 -15.89 2.11
C ASP A 320 -17.42 -15.28 3.40
N VAL A 321 -18.64 -14.72 3.33
CA VAL A 321 -19.34 -14.19 4.50
C VAL A 321 -20.05 -15.35 5.21
N THR A 322 -19.89 -15.45 6.52
CA THR A 322 -20.54 -16.52 7.29
C THR A 322 -22.06 -16.35 7.33
N GLU A 323 -22.80 -17.44 7.53
CA GLU A 323 -24.27 -17.37 7.64
C GLU A 323 -24.73 -16.45 8.77
N GLN A 324 -23.99 -16.42 9.88
CA GLN A 324 -24.26 -15.53 11.01
C GLN A 324 -24.06 -14.07 10.63
N GLU A 325 -22.94 -13.71 9.99
CA GLU A 325 -22.71 -12.34 9.51
C GLU A 325 -23.78 -11.91 8.50
N VAL A 326 -24.20 -12.81 7.59
CA VAL A 326 -25.31 -12.55 6.66
C VAL A 326 -26.61 -12.23 7.40
N ALA A 327 -26.92 -12.97 8.47
CA ALA A 327 -28.11 -12.75 9.29
C ALA A 327 -28.05 -11.44 10.08
N ASP A 328 -26.86 -10.99 10.48
CA ASP A 328 -26.64 -9.77 11.24
C ASP A 328 -26.62 -8.50 10.38
N LEU A 329 -26.29 -8.61 9.08
CA LEU A 329 -26.20 -7.49 8.14
C LEU A 329 -27.46 -6.57 8.13
N PRO A 330 -28.71 -7.08 8.06
CA PRO A 330 -29.91 -6.23 8.12
C PRO A 330 -30.11 -5.52 9.46
N LEU A 331 -29.57 -6.09 10.55
CA LEU A 331 -29.72 -5.60 11.92
C LEU A 331 -28.65 -4.55 12.28
N ASN A 332 -27.51 -4.58 11.59
CA ASN A 332 -26.41 -3.66 11.84
C ASN A 332 -26.68 -2.27 11.21
N PRO A 333 -26.75 -1.19 11.99
CA PRO A 333 -27.06 0.15 11.48
C PRO A 333 -25.98 0.73 10.55
N THR A 334 -24.74 0.25 10.63
CA THR A 334 -23.63 0.65 9.75
C THR A 334 -23.73 -0.04 8.39
N TYR A 335 -24.10 -1.32 8.37
CA TYR A 335 -24.02 -2.17 7.17
C TYR A 335 -25.36 -2.41 6.48
N ASN A 336 -26.49 -2.13 7.14
CA ASN A 336 -27.83 -2.36 6.57
C ASN A 336 -28.14 -1.50 5.32
N ARG A 337 -27.31 -0.49 5.04
CA ARG A 337 -27.38 0.35 3.83
C ARG A 337 -26.33 0.00 2.79
N SER A 338 -25.27 -0.72 3.16
CA SER A 338 -24.13 -1.01 2.29
C SER A 338 -23.41 -2.29 2.74
N VAL A 339 -23.70 -3.40 2.06
CA VAL A 339 -22.95 -4.67 2.25
C VAL A 339 -21.52 -4.52 1.73
N GLN A 340 -21.32 -3.65 0.74
CA GLN A 340 -20.00 -3.30 0.26
C GLN A 340 -19.15 -2.71 1.40
N THR A 341 -19.70 -1.82 2.23
CA THR A 341 -19.00 -1.28 3.41
C THR A 341 -18.62 -2.39 4.40
N PHE A 342 -19.50 -3.37 4.62
CA PHE A 342 -19.15 -4.54 5.42
C PHE A 342 -17.96 -5.31 4.83
N CYS A 343 -17.96 -5.61 3.53
CA CYS A 343 -16.84 -6.30 2.90
C CYS A 343 -15.51 -5.58 3.12
N ARG A 344 -15.51 -4.25 2.96
CA ARG A 344 -14.35 -3.39 3.20
C ARG A 344 -13.83 -3.56 4.63
N ASP A 345 -14.68 -3.34 5.61
CA ASP A 345 -14.30 -3.28 7.02
C ASP A 345 -13.94 -4.67 7.57
N ARG A 346 -14.60 -5.71 7.06
CA ARG A 346 -14.42 -7.08 7.53
C ARG A 346 -13.19 -7.78 6.95
N PHE A 347 -12.89 -7.55 5.66
CA PHE A 347 -11.83 -8.29 4.95
C PHE A 347 -10.82 -7.39 4.27
N GLY A 348 -11.24 -6.21 3.80
CA GLY A 348 -10.38 -5.30 3.05
C GLY A 348 -9.25 -4.70 3.88
N VAL A 349 -9.37 -4.68 5.21
CA VAL A 349 -8.32 -4.21 6.14
C VAL A 349 -7.13 -5.16 6.21
N ASP A 350 -7.36 -6.44 5.95
CA ASP A 350 -6.33 -7.50 6.00
C ASP A 350 -5.84 -7.91 4.60
N LEU A 351 -6.57 -7.52 3.55
CA LEU A 351 -6.21 -7.73 2.15
C LEU A 351 -5.44 -6.53 1.61
N VAL A 352 -4.27 -6.80 1.07
CA VAL A 352 -3.33 -5.78 0.68
C VAL A 352 -2.85 -6.05 -0.72
N MET A 353 -2.54 -4.98 -1.46
CA MET A 353 -1.89 -5.11 -2.74
C MET A 353 -0.40 -5.01 -2.60
N LYS A 354 0.30 -5.80 -3.39
CA LYS A 354 1.76 -5.85 -3.41
C LYS A 354 2.28 -5.30 -4.73
N LEU A 355 3.08 -4.23 -4.67
CA LEU A 355 3.88 -3.75 -5.79
C LEU A 355 5.30 -4.35 -5.65
N PRO A 356 5.74 -5.22 -6.56
CA PRO A 356 7.14 -5.66 -6.60
C PRO A 356 8.01 -4.54 -7.18
N LEU A 357 8.29 -3.51 -6.39
CA LEU A 357 8.98 -2.30 -6.82
C LEU A 357 10.36 -2.61 -7.41
N ARG A 358 11.09 -3.59 -6.86
CA ARG A 358 12.40 -4.04 -7.39
C ARG A 358 12.31 -4.54 -8.83
N ALA A 359 11.23 -5.23 -9.20
CA ALA A 359 11.02 -5.70 -10.57
C ALA A 359 10.81 -4.56 -11.57
N LEU A 360 10.50 -3.34 -11.11
CA LEU A 360 10.39 -2.14 -11.96
C LEU A 360 11.72 -1.40 -12.11
N GLN A 361 12.79 -1.85 -11.46
CA GLN A 361 14.10 -1.23 -11.60
C GLN A 361 14.70 -1.52 -12.98
N ARG A 362 15.54 -0.59 -13.45
CA ARG A 362 16.42 -0.84 -14.59
C ARG A 362 17.54 -1.76 -14.12
N PRO A 363 17.74 -2.91 -14.79
CA PRO A 363 18.86 -3.80 -14.48
C PRO A 363 20.19 -3.05 -14.40
N SER A 364 21.03 -3.42 -13.43
CA SER A 364 22.39 -2.89 -13.25
C SER A 364 22.49 -1.38 -12.97
N THR A 365 21.42 -0.75 -12.46
CA THR A 365 21.47 0.68 -12.08
C THR A 365 21.64 0.91 -10.58
N CYS A 366 21.26 -0.05 -9.75
CA CYS A 366 21.37 0.04 -8.31
C CYS A 366 22.79 -0.32 -7.81
N GLN A 367 23.25 0.40 -6.79
CA GLN A 367 24.48 0.19 -6.03
C GLN A 367 24.13 -0.19 -4.58
N THR A 368 25.02 -0.92 -3.91
CA THR A 368 24.82 -1.51 -2.57
C THR A 368 25.82 -0.97 -1.55
N THR A 369 25.94 0.36 -1.45
CA THR A 369 26.96 0.98 -0.57
C THR A 369 26.38 1.62 0.69
N ALA A 370 25.07 1.83 0.77
CA ALA A 370 24.39 2.35 1.96
C ALA A 370 23.59 1.24 2.65
N GLU A 371 23.40 1.34 3.97
CA GLU A 371 22.68 0.35 4.78
C GLU A 371 21.27 0.05 4.24
N PHE A 372 20.53 1.10 3.85
CA PHE A 372 19.25 0.93 3.16
C PHE A 372 19.38 0.13 1.87
N CYS A 373 20.42 0.36 1.08
CA CYS A 373 20.63 -0.32 -0.18
C CYS A 373 20.95 -1.79 0.02
N ASP A 374 21.74 -2.14 1.03
CA ASP A 374 22.05 -3.54 1.34
C ASP A 374 20.78 -4.30 1.72
N ARG A 375 19.91 -3.69 2.50
CA ARG A 375 18.61 -4.27 2.86
C ARG A 375 17.65 -4.32 1.68
N TYR A 376 17.56 -3.23 0.92
CA TYR A 376 16.64 -3.09 -0.21
C TYR A 376 17.07 -3.86 -1.46
N MET A 377 18.34 -4.22 -1.58
CA MET A 377 18.90 -5.00 -2.68
C MET A 377 19.33 -6.40 -2.23
N GLY A 378 18.93 -6.84 -1.03
CA GLY A 378 19.37 -8.09 -0.40
C GLY A 378 19.35 -9.31 -1.32
N ASP A 379 20.09 -10.35 -0.93
CA ASP A 379 20.51 -11.49 -1.76
C ASP A 379 19.38 -12.32 -2.42
N GLU A 380 18.11 -12.05 -2.12
CA GLU A 380 17.00 -12.71 -2.80
C GLU A 380 16.79 -12.12 -4.21
N GLU A 381 17.01 -12.97 -5.22
CA GLU A 381 16.48 -12.72 -6.56
C GLU A 381 14.99 -12.39 -6.44
N SER A 382 14.61 -11.20 -6.89
CA SER A 382 13.22 -10.76 -6.88
C SER A 382 12.37 -11.87 -7.52
N PRO A 383 11.41 -12.48 -6.80
CA PRO A 383 10.57 -13.52 -7.39
C PRO A 383 9.90 -12.90 -8.62
N ASN A 384 10.15 -13.50 -9.78
CA ASN A 384 9.65 -13.06 -11.08
C ASN A 384 8.25 -12.47 -10.92
N ALA A 385 8.08 -11.20 -11.27
CA ALA A 385 6.85 -10.45 -11.08
C ALA A 385 5.73 -11.02 -11.96
N GLY A 386 5.16 -12.16 -11.58
CA GLY A 386 3.92 -12.77 -12.08
C GLY A 386 3.71 -12.75 -13.60
N GLY A 387 4.78 -12.71 -14.39
CA GLY A 387 4.68 -12.82 -15.84
C GLY A 387 4.16 -14.23 -16.14
N GLU A 388 3.01 -14.33 -16.80
CA GLU A 388 2.61 -15.60 -17.41
C GLU A 388 3.81 -16.15 -18.21
N PRO A 389 4.01 -17.48 -18.25
CA PRO A 389 5.04 -18.08 -19.09
C PRO A 389 4.85 -17.55 -20.52
N GLY A 390 5.80 -16.72 -20.96
CA GLY A 390 5.70 -15.98 -22.20
C GLY A 390 5.53 -16.94 -23.37
N VAL A 391 4.46 -16.73 -24.13
CA VAL A 391 4.38 -17.23 -25.51
C VAL A 391 5.57 -16.62 -26.25
N GLU A 392 6.46 -17.45 -26.78
CA GLU A 392 7.62 -17.02 -27.56
C GLU A 392 7.18 -16.02 -28.66
N PRO A 393 7.91 -14.91 -28.89
CA PRO A 393 7.60 -14.02 -29.98
C PRO A 393 7.83 -14.74 -31.31
N GLY A 394 6.74 -15.05 -32.00
CA GLY A 394 6.78 -15.50 -33.38
C GLY A 394 7.46 -14.44 -34.24
N THR A 395 8.50 -14.85 -34.97
CA THR A 395 9.25 -14.04 -35.92
C THR A 395 8.33 -13.56 -37.05
N GLU A 396 7.75 -12.37 -36.95
CA GLU A 396 7.00 -11.76 -38.05
C GLU A 396 7.92 -10.96 -38.97
N GLY A 397 7.78 -11.27 -40.26
CA GLY A 397 8.62 -10.80 -41.35
C GLY A 397 8.43 -9.33 -41.70
N THR A 398 9.52 -8.79 -42.24
CA THR A 398 9.71 -7.46 -42.78
C THR A 398 8.63 -7.08 -43.81
N THR A 399 7.90 -5.99 -43.57
CA THR A 399 7.19 -5.25 -44.64
C THR A 399 7.49 -3.75 -44.59
N SER A 400 7.57 -3.18 -45.79
CA SER A 400 8.13 -1.88 -46.21
C SER A 400 7.56 -0.59 -45.58
N PRO A 401 8.27 0.55 -45.72
CA PRO A 401 7.94 1.80 -45.03
C PRO A 401 6.71 2.52 -45.61
N ARG A 402 5.89 3.06 -44.70
CA ARG A 402 4.71 3.88 -44.95
C ARG A 402 5.12 5.34 -45.16
N VAL A 403 4.63 5.93 -46.24
CA VAL A 403 4.79 7.34 -46.64
C VAL A 403 4.00 8.25 -45.69
N GLU A 404 4.64 9.31 -45.20
CA GLU A 404 4.03 10.40 -44.43
C GLU A 404 3.03 11.20 -45.28
N GLY A 405 1.79 11.31 -44.81
CA GLY A 405 0.76 12.19 -45.35
C GLY A 405 0.49 13.35 -44.40
N ALA A 406 0.39 14.56 -44.96
CA ALA A 406 0.23 15.85 -44.29
C ALA A 406 -1.05 15.96 -43.41
N PRO A 407 -1.06 16.84 -42.39
CA PRO A 407 -2.21 17.04 -41.51
C PRO A 407 -3.37 17.80 -42.20
N PRO A 408 -4.63 17.53 -41.81
CA PRO A 408 -5.79 18.25 -42.34
C PRO A 408 -5.89 19.69 -41.80
N PRO A 409 -6.49 20.62 -42.57
CA PRO A 409 -6.67 22.01 -42.16
C PRO A 409 -7.72 22.18 -41.05
N PRO A 410 -7.66 23.30 -40.29
CA PRO A 410 -8.55 23.54 -39.16
C PRO A 410 -9.98 23.86 -39.62
N VAL A 411 -10.95 23.32 -38.88
CA VAL A 411 -12.38 23.57 -39.06
C VAL A 411 -12.73 24.90 -38.39
N THR A 412 -13.26 25.85 -39.17
CA THR A 412 -13.85 27.11 -38.69
C THR A 412 -15.26 26.87 -38.16
N GLU A 413 -15.52 27.23 -36.89
CA GLU A 413 -16.86 27.32 -36.32
C GLU A 413 -17.61 28.57 -36.84
N PRO A 414 -18.92 28.48 -37.14
CA PRO A 414 -19.72 29.65 -37.46
C PRO A 414 -20.26 30.33 -36.20
N ALA A 415 -20.13 31.66 -36.18
CA ALA A 415 -20.76 32.56 -35.24
C ALA A 415 -22.29 32.65 -35.47
N GLY A 416 -23.04 32.73 -34.37
CA GLY A 416 -24.45 33.13 -34.33
C GLY A 416 -25.06 32.68 -33.01
N GLY A 417 -25.83 33.46 -32.26
CA GLY A 417 -26.42 34.77 -32.47
C GLY A 417 -27.35 35.02 -31.28
N SER A 418 -27.49 36.28 -30.88
CA SER A 418 -28.26 36.77 -29.73
C SER A 418 -29.75 36.96 -30.04
N THR A 419 -30.53 37.23 -28.99
CA THR A 419 -31.98 37.57 -28.90
C THR A 419 -32.93 36.38 -29.09
N HIS A 420 -33.84 36.04 -28.18
CA HIS A 420 -34.68 36.83 -27.26
C HIS A 420 -34.98 36.06 -25.96
#